data_AF-A0A7X7FIP8-F1
#
_entry.id   AF-A0A7X7FIP8-F1
#
_cell.length_a   1.000
_cell.length_b   1.000
_cell.length_c   1.000
_cell.angle_alpha   90.00
_cell.angle_beta   90.00
_cell.angle_gamma   90.00
#
_symmetry.space_group_name_H-M   'P 1'
#
loop_
_entity.id
_entity.type
_entity.pdbx_description
1 polymer ?
#
loop_
_entity_poly.entity_id
_entity_poly.type
_entity_poly.pdbx_seq_one_letter_code
_entity_poly.pdbx_strand_id
1 'polypeptide(L)'
;MSTEPQSRSLATVQGIIDAGRPLIYIQSAEEDRVIRVLSLIAEQQRGGRVDLFLWSVTEGLQQNGKPLKNQPAGPRGILDFIVAHDKPGIFLLKDFHDFIRDAAEIRRRLRDLYYGCLDTGKFAVICSPAKCIPEEINREVAFTELPRPDLKELAELLRTEAESIPGAGGSAGLPA
;
A
#
# COMPACT_ATOMS: atom_id res chain seq x y z
N MET A 1 17.22 18.17 3.27
CA MET A 1 17.59 17.48 2.02
C MET A 1 17.60 15.97 2.27
N SER A 2 16.49 15.41 2.79
CA SER A 2 16.43 14.04 3.32
C SER A 2 15.49 13.13 2.49
N THR A 3 15.35 13.41 1.19
CA THR A 3 14.21 12.95 0.36
C THR A 3 14.56 11.93 -0.73
N GLU A 4 15.82 11.54 -0.92
CA GLU A 4 16.23 10.73 -2.09
C GLU A 4 15.57 9.33 -2.19
N PRO A 5 15.52 8.51 -1.12
CA PRO A 5 14.93 7.15 -1.20
C PRO A 5 13.40 7.18 -1.33
N GLN A 6 12.73 8.05 -0.56
CA GLN A 6 11.29 8.26 -0.68
C GLN A 6 10.90 8.82 -2.06
N SER A 7 11.65 9.78 -2.59
CA SER A 7 11.44 10.35 -3.93
C SER A 7 11.58 9.31 -5.03
N ARG A 8 12.60 8.44 -4.95
CA ARG A 8 12.79 7.35 -5.92
C ARG A 8 11.69 6.30 -5.84
N SER A 9 11.25 5.96 -4.63
CA SER A 9 10.16 5.00 -4.40
C SER A 9 8.85 5.53 -4.99
N LEU A 10 8.55 6.81 -4.72
CA LEU A 10 7.40 7.50 -5.29
C LEU A 10 7.46 7.55 -6.81
N ALA A 11 8.60 7.94 -7.40
CA ALA A 11 8.76 8.00 -8.85
C ALA A 11 8.57 6.62 -9.51
N THR A 12 9.05 5.55 -8.88
CA THR A 12 8.89 4.18 -9.38
C THR A 12 7.43 3.77 -9.40
N VAL A 13 6.72 3.93 -8.27
CA VAL A 13 5.30 3.54 -8.17
C VAL A 13 4.43 4.43 -9.07
N GLN A 14 4.70 5.74 -9.12
CA GLN A 14 4.02 6.66 -10.04
C GLN A 14 4.21 6.25 -11.49
N GLY A 15 5.43 5.86 -11.90
CA GLY A 15 5.70 5.41 -13.27
C GLY A 15 4.90 4.15 -13.66
N ILE A 16 4.68 3.23 -12.72
CA ILE A 16 3.85 2.04 -12.95
C ILE A 16 2.38 2.43 -13.13
N ILE A 17 1.88 3.35 -12.31
CA ILE A 17 0.51 3.86 -12.38
C ILE A 17 0.29 4.63 -13.68
N ASP A 18 1.22 5.51 -14.06
CA ASP A 18 1.20 6.27 -15.31
C ASP A 18 1.27 5.35 -16.55
N ALA A 19 1.90 4.17 -16.42
CA ALA A 19 1.91 3.14 -17.45
C ALA A 19 0.59 2.35 -17.54
N GLY A 20 -0.41 2.67 -16.71
CA GLY A 20 -1.75 2.07 -16.76
C GLY A 20 -1.78 0.61 -16.32
N ARG A 21 -0.86 0.17 -15.45
CA ARG A 21 -0.81 -1.22 -14.95
C ARG A 21 -1.64 -1.34 -13.66
N PRO A 22 -2.85 -1.94 -13.71
CA PRO A 22 -3.79 -1.88 -12.59
C PRO A 22 -3.45 -2.84 -11.44
N LEU A 23 -2.62 -3.85 -11.66
CA LEU A 23 -2.22 -4.80 -10.61
C LEU A 23 -0.73 -4.62 -10.30
N ILE A 24 -0.44 -4.15 -9.08
CA ILE A 24 0.90 -3.78 -8.63
C ILE A 24 1.23 -4.61 -7.39
N TYR A 25 2.46 -5.12 -7.31
CA TYR A 25 2.98 -5.83 -6.14
C TYR A 25 4.21 -5.09 -5.63
N ILE A 26 4.10 -4.57 -4.41
CA ILE A 26 5.15 -3.88 -3.70
C ILE A 26 5.68 -4.83 -2.62
N GLN A 27 6.94 -5.24 -2.77
CA GLN A 27 7.62 -5.94 -1.69
C GLN A 27 8.17 -4.92 -0.69
N SER A 28 7.64 -4.91 0.53
CA SER A 28 8.11 -4.08 1.64
C SER A 28 7.60 -4.63 2.97
N ALA A 29 8.42 -4.53 4.02
CA ALA A 29 8.00 -4.78 5.40
C ALA A 29 7.51 -3.50 6.11
N GLU A 30 7.61 -2.34 5.46
CA GLU A 30 7.24 -1.04 6.03
C GLU A 30 5.90 -0.56 5.46
N GLU A 31 4.80 -1.11 5.96
CA GLU A 31 3.46 -0.78 5.47
C GLU A 31 3.18 0.74 5.51
N ASP A 32 3.55 1.41 6.60
CA ASP A 32 3.33 2.85 6.76
C ASP A 32 4.00 3.68 5.66
N ARG A 33 5.17 3.24 5.20
CA ARG A 33 5.89 3.92 4.13
C ARG A 33 5.23 3.68 2.77
N VAL A 34 4.74 2.47 2.53
CA VAL A 34 3.92 2.16 1.34
C VAL A 34 2.65 3.01 1.34
N ILE A 35 1.95 3.10 2.47
CA ILE A 35 0.76 3.93 2.63
C ILE A 35 1.09 5.40 2.36
N ARG A 36 2.17 5.96 2.92
CA ARG A 36 2.59 7.35 2.67
C ARG A 36 2.85 7.61 1.19
N VAL A 37 3.56 6.71 0.50
CA VAL A 37 3.83 6.84 -0.95
C VAL A 37 2.53 6.83 -1.74
N LEU A 38 1.63 5.87 -1.47
CA LEU A 38 0.36 5.77 -2.18
C LEU A 38 -0.57 6.95 -1.88
N SER A 39 -0.57 7.48 -0.66
CA SER A 39 -1.32 8.70 -0.30
C SER A 39 -0.86 9.91 -1.11
N LEU A 40 0.46 10.13 -1.23
CA LEU A 40 1.00 11.21 -2.06
C LEU A 40 0.61 11.06 -3.53
N ILE A 41 0.69 9.83 -4.04
CA ILE A 41 0.29 9.53 -5.41
C ILE A 41 -1.21 9.77 -5.61
N ALA A 42 -2.06 9.33 -4.66
CA ALA A 42 -3.50 9.54 -4.72
C ALA A 42 -3.89 11.02 -4.73
N GLU A 43 -3.12 11.86 -4.04
CA GLU A 43 -3.32 13.32 -4.00
C GLU A 43 -2.85 14.04 -5.27
N GLN A 44 -1.84 13.49 -5.97
CA GLN A 44 -1.16 14.13 -7.10
C GLN A 44 -1.61 13.61 -8.47
N GLN A 45 -2.66 12.78 -8.53
CA GLN A 45 -3.13 12.22 -9.80
C GLN A 45 -3.55 13.29 -10.81
N ARG A 46 -3.17 13.08 -12.09
CA ARG A 46 -3.41 14.05 -13.18
C ARG A 46 -4.90 14.36 -13.43
N GLY A 47 -5.79 13.43 -13.05
CA GLY A 47 -7.25 13.57 -13.13
C GLY A 47 -7.92 14.16 -11.88
N GLY A 48 -7.14 14.61 -10.90
CA GLY A 48 -7.62 15.04 -9.58
C GLY A 48 -7.44 13.95 -8.52
N ARG A 49 -7.60 14.35 -7.26
CA ARG A 49 -7.44 13.46 -6.09
C ARG A 49 -8.33 12.23 -6.22
N VAL A 50 -7.73 11.06 -6.10
CA VAL A 50 -8.44 9.77 -6.05
C VAL A 50 -8.51 9.25 -4.62
N ASP A 51 -9.46 8.36 -4.36
CA ASP A 51 -9.59 7.72 -3.05
C ASP A 51 -8.51 6.65 -2.84
N LEU A 52 -7.96 6.59 -1.63
CA LEU A 52 -7.10 5.50 -1.16
C LEU A 52 -7.89 4.61 -0.21
N PHE A 53 -7.98 3.34 -0.58
CA PHE A 53 -8.58 2.28 0.20
C PHE A 53 -7.52 1.37 0.78
N LEU A 54 -7.69 0.98 2.03
CA LEU A 54 -6.80 0.06 2.74
C LEU A 54 -7.60 -1.17 3.14
N TRP A 55 -7.10 -2.36 2.81
CA TRP A 55 -7.70 -3.61 3.22
C TRP A 55 -6.68 -4.50 3.92
N SER A 56 -7.07 -5.03 5.07
CA SER A 56 -6.39 -6.14 5.74
C SER A 56 -7.41 -7.19 6.16
N VAL A 57 -6.93 -8.41 6.40
CA VAL A 57 -7.78 -9.49 6.92
C VAL A 57 -8.33 -9.20 8.32
N THR A 58 -7.62 -8.41 9.13
CA THR A 58 -7.99 -8.10 10.51
C THR A 58 -8.90 -6.88 10.64
N GLU A 59 -8.71 -5.85 9.82
CA GLU A 59 -9.43 -4.58 9.94
C GLU A 59 -10.49 -4.39 8.84
N GLY A 60 -10.49 -5.26 7.83
CA GLY A 60 -11.36 -5.13 6.67
C GLY A 60 -11.00 -3.92 5.82
N LEU A 61 -11.97 -3.44 5.05
CA LEU A 61 -11.84 -2.33 4.12
C LEU A 61 -12.08 -0.98 4.81
N GLN A 62 -11.12 -0.10 4.66
CA GLN A 62 -11.15 1.28 5.11
C GLN A 62 -10.96 2.23 3.93
N GLN A 63 -11.54 3.42 4.03
CA GLN A 63 -11.32 4.54 3.11
C GLN A 63 -10.91 5.76 3.95
N ASN A 64 -9.78 6.36 3.62
CA ASN A 64 -9.26 7.55 4.32
C ASN A 64 -9.23 7.36 5.86
N GLY A 65 -8.82 6.17 6.32
CA GLY A 65 -8.72 5.82 7.75
C GLY A 65 -10.05 5.51 8.46
N LYS A 66 -11.16 5.38 7.72
CA LYS A 66 -12.47 5.04 8.28
C LYS A 66 -12.98 3.71 7.71
N PRO A 67 -13.49 2.79 8.53
CA PRO A 67 -14.07 1.54 8.03
C PRO A 67 -15.32 1.81 7.19
N LEU A 68 -15.44 1.11 6.06
CA LEU A 68 -16.66 1.15 5.26
C LEU A 68 -17.81 0.43 5.97
N LYS A 69 -19.04 0.91 5.77
CA LYS A 69 -20.24 0.24 6.28
C LYS A 69 -20.42 -1.15 5.65
N ASN A 70 -20.17 -1.26 4.35
CA ASN A 70 -20.29 -2.50 3.60
C ASN A 70 -18.91 -3.10 3.44
N GLN A 71 -18.64 -4.17 4.19
CA GLN A 71 -17.37 -4.87 4.19
C GLN A 71 -17.37 -5.97 3.11
N PRO A 72 -16.30 -6.11 2.32
CA PRO A 72 -16.14 -7.25 1.43
C PRO A 72 -15.98 -8.55 2.23
N ALA A 73 -16.58 -9.63 1.73
CA ALA A 73 -16.48 -10.95 2.32
C ALA A 73 -15.12 -11.60 2.01
N GLY A 74 -14.11 -11.28 2.83
CA GLY A 74 -12.78 -11.89 2.76
C GLY A 74 -11.96 -11.53 1.51
N PRO A 75 -10.89 -12.30 1.23
CA PRO A 75 -9.93 -11.99 0.15
C PRO A 75 -10.56 -12.00 -1.24
N ARG A 76 -11.47 -12.94 -1.50
CA ARG A 76 -12.19 -13.00 -2.78
C ARG A 76 -13.13 -11.80 -2.94
N GLY A 77 -13.83 -11.43 -1.86
CA GLY A 77 -14.77 -10.33 -1.84
C GLY A 77 -14.11 -8.97 -2.06
N ILE A 78 -12.89 -8.74 -1.55
CA ILE A 78 -12.20 -7.46 -1.80
C ILE A 78 -11.84 -7.31 -3.28
N LEU A 79 -11.46 -8.39 -3.97
CA LEU A 79 -11.22 -8.33 -5.42
C LEU A 79 -12.49 -8.02 -6.21
N ASP A 80 -13.64 -8.56 -5.79
CA ASP A 80 -14.93 -8.20 -6.40
C ASP A 80 -15.28 -6.74 -6.15
N PHE A 81 -15.06 -6.25 -4.94
CA PHE A 81 -15.30 -4.87 -4.58
C PHE A 81 -14.51 -3.92 -5.49
N ILE A 82 -13.22 -4.19 -5.74
CA ILE A 82 -12.38 -3.35 -6.61
C ILE A 82 -12.93 -3.32 -8.04
N VAL A 83 -13.27 -4.49 -8.58
CA VAL A 83 -13.81 -4.59 -9.95
C VAL A 83 -15.16 -3.88 -10.07
N ALA A 84 -16.03 -3.99 -9.06
CA ALA A 84 -17.34 -3.36 -9.05
C ALA A 84 -17.32 -1.87 -8.63
N HIS A 85 -16.21 -1.35 -8.11
CA HIS A 85 -16.14 0.04 -7.67
C HIS A 85 -16.26 1.01 -8.88
N ASP A 86 -17.15 1.99 -8.77
CA ASP A 86 -17.53 2.86 -9.90
C ASP A 86 -16.54 4.00 -10.17
N LYS A 87 -15.62 4.29 -9.24
CA LYS A 87 -14.71 5.44 -9.30
C LYS A 87 -13.25 5.02 -9.47
N PRO A 88 -12.40 5.88 -10.04
CA PRO A 88 -10.95 5.73 -9.94
C PRO A 88 -10.51 5.68 -8.47
N GLY A 89 -9.49 4.87 -8.18
CA GLY A 89 -9.06 4.66 -6.81
C GLY A 89 -7.84 3.74 -6.71
N ILE A 90 -7.11 3.89 -5.61
CA ILE A 90 -5.99 3.02 -5.26
C ILE A 90 -6.42 2.14 -4.10
N PHE A 91 -6.23 0.84 -4.23
CA PHE A 91 -6.65 -0.16 -3.25
C PHE A 91 -5.43 -0.92 -2.75
N LEU A 92 -4.98 -0.64 -1.53
CA LEU A 92 -3.88 -1.34 -0.89
C LEU A 92 -4.38 -2.60 -0.19
N LEU A 93 -3.90 -3.76 -0.62
CA LEU A 93 -4.16 -5.07 -0.04
C LEU A 93 -2.94 -5.50 0.77
N LYS A 94 -3.06 -5.48 2.09
CA LYS A 94 -2.01 -5.87 3.03
C LYS A 94 -1.91 -7.38 3.14
N ASP A 95 -0.69 -7.90 3.12
CA ASP A 95 -0.35 -9.32 3.25
C ASP A 95 -1.08 -10.26 2.28
N PHE A 96 -1.53 -9.77 1.12
CA PHE A 96 -2.36 -10.55 0.20
C PHE A 96 -1.62 -11.76 -0.45
N HIS A 97 -0.31 -11.82 -0.29
CA HIS A 97 0.56 -12.89 -0.77
C HIS A 97 0.18 -14.29 -0.25
N ASP A 98 -0.33 -14.41 0.97
CA ASP A 98 -0.76 -15.70 1.51
C ASP A 98 -1.94 -16.27 0.71
N PHE A 99 -2.92 -15.44 0.37
CA PHE A 99 -4.08 -15.85 -0.43
C PHE A 99 -3.71 -16.18 -1.88
N ILE A 100 -2.71 -15.50 -2.44
CA ILE A 100 -2.18 -15.80 -3.78
C ILE A 100 -1.57 -17.21 -3.82
N ARG A 101 -0.77 -17.54 -2.80
CA ARG A 101 -0.10 -18.83 -2.67
C ARG A 101 -1.12 -19.96 -2.51
N ASP A 102 -2.08 -19.78 -1.61
CA ASP A 102 -2.88 -20.89 -1.11
C ASP A 102 -4.15 -21.16 -1.94
N ALA A 103 -4.63 -20.18 -2.75
CA ALA A 103 -5.88 -20.31 -3.49
C ALA A 103 -5.77 -20.03 -5.00
N ALA A 104 -6.01 -21.06 -5.82
CA ALA A 104 -6.04 -20.93 -7.28
C ALA A 104 -7.15 -19.99 -7.78
N GLU A 105 -8.29 -19.95 -7.09
CA GLU A 105 -9.37 -19.00 -7.39
C GLU A 105 -8.90 -17.54 -7.27
N ILE A 106 -8.11 -17.22 -6.25
CA ILE A 106 -7.58 -15.87 -6.04
C ILE A 106 -6.64 -15.50 -7.19
N ARG A 107 -5.75 -16.42 -7.60
CA ARG A 107 -4.88 -16.19 -8.77
C ARG A 107 -5.67 -15.94 -10.05
N ARG A 108 -6.70 -16.74 -10.31
CA ARG A 108 -7.59 -16.53 -11.46
C ARG A 108 -8.29 -15.18 -11.39
N ARG A 109 -8.79 -14.81 -10.20
CA ARG A 109 -9.52 -13.57 -10.01
C ARG A 109 -8.63 -12.33 -10.12
N LEU A 110 -7.37 -12.39 -9.69
CA LEU A 110 -6.41 -11.31 -9.90
C LEU A 110 -6.16 -11.05 -11.39
N ARG A 111 -6.12 -12.09 -12.23
CA ARG A 111 -6.10 -11.90 -13.69
C ARG A 111 -7.36 -11.21 -14.19
N ASP A 112 -8.54 -11.62 -13.73
CA ASP A 112 -9.79 -10.94 -14.12
C ASP A 112 -9.81 -9.48 -13.66
N LEU A 113 -9.32 -9.20 -12.45
CA LEU A 113 -9.19 -7.85 -11.94
C LEU A 113 -8.25 -7.03 -12.83
N TYR A 114 -7.11 -7.59 -13.22
CA TYR A 114 -6.17 -6.91 -14.12
C TYR A 114 -6.89 -6.43 -15.39
N TYR A 115 -7.55 -7.34 -16.12
CA TYR A 115 -8.24 -6.97 -17.37
C TYR A 115 -9.46 -6.06 -17.12
N GLY A 116 -10.20 -6.26 -16.03
CA GLY A 116 -11.36 -5.43 -15.68
C GLY A 116 -11.03 -4.03 -15.18
N CYS A 117 -9.78 -3.77 -14.79
CA CYS A 117 -9.31 -2.48 -14.32
C CYS A 117 -8.43 -1.73 -15.33
N LEU A 118 -8.18 -2.30 -16.51
CA LEU A 118 -7.51 -1.59 -17.60
C LEU A 118 -8.30 -0.34 -17.97
N ASP A 119 -7.62 0.79 -18.08
CA ASP A 119 -8.17 2.10 -18.44
C ASP A 119 -9.29 2.63 -17.52
N THR A 120 -9.57 1.99 -16.38
CA THR A 120 -10.61 2.47 -15.43
C THR A 120 -10.05 3.43 -14.38
N GLY A 121 -8.74 3.63 -14.33
CA GLY A 121 -8.06 4.39 -13.26
C GLY A 121 -8.14 3.72 -11.88
N LYS A 122 -8.38 2.41 -11.84
CA LYS A 122 -8.41 1.61 -10.61
C LYS A 122 -7.12 0.81 -10.49
N PHE A 123 -6.45 0.92 -9.35
CA PHE A 123 -5.17 0.26 -9.11
C PHE A 123 -5.25 -0.59 -7.85
N ALA A 124 -5.15 -1.91 -7.99
CA ALA A 124 -4.96 -2.84 -6.88
C ALA A 124 -3.45 -2.98 -6.60
N VAL A 125 -3.05 -2.55 -5.41
CA VAL A 125 -1.67 -2.60 -4.93
C VAL A 125 -1.58 -3.63 -3.83
N ILE A 126 -0.75 -4.65 -4.01
CA ILE A 126 -0.47 -5.66 -2.99
C ILE A 126 0.80 -5.25 -2.27
N CYS A 127 0.76 -5.19 -0.94
CA CYS A 127 1.93 -4.99 -0.11
C CYS A 127 2.21 -6.27 0.68
N SER A 128 3.46 -6.75 0.62
CA SER A 128 3.88 -7.93 1.38
C SER A 128 5.38 -7.85 1.69
N PRO A 129 5.83 -8.38 2.84
CA PRO A 129 7.26 -8.43 3.18
C PRO A 129 8.06 -9.38 2.27
N ALA A 130 7.40 -10.35 1.63
CA ALA A 130 8.03 -11.35 0.78
C ALA A 130 7.51 -11.25 -0.66
N LYS A 131 8.35 -11.62 -1.64
CA LYS A 131 7.90 -11.77 -3.03
C LYS A 131 7.24 -13.14 -3.20
N CYS A 132 5.93 -13.17 -3.44
CA CYS A 132 5.20 -14.37 -3.81
C CYS A 132 4.31 -14.08 -5.03
N ILE A 133 4.90 -14.22 -6.22
CA ILE A 133 4.19 -14.04 -7.50
C ILE A 133 4.30 -15.35 -8.28
N PRO A 134 3.24 -16.17 -8.28
CA PRO A 134 3.17 -17.39 -9.07
C PRO A 134 3.19 -17.11 -10.58
N GLU A 135 3.66 -18.08 -11.37
CA GLU A 135 3.77 -17.93 -12.83
C GLU A 135 2.45 -17.59 -13.49
N GLU A 136 1.32 -18.04 -12.92
CA GLU A 136 0.00 -17.82 -13.51
C GLU A 136 -0.46 -16.36 -13.47
N ILE A 137 0.18 -15.48 -12.69
CA ILE A 137 -0.15 -14.03 -12.64
C ILE A 137 1.04 -13.13 -12.97
N ASN A 138 2.19 -13.72 -13.31
CA ASN A 138 3.46 -13.00 -13.46
C ASN A 138 3.42 -11.94 -14.58
N ARG A 139 2.59 -12.13 -15.61
CA ARG A 139 2.47 -11.17 -16.73
C ARG A 139 1.59 -9.98 -16.35
N GLU A 140 0.56 -10.21 -15.56
CA GLU A 140 -0.44 -9.22 -15.15
C GLU A 140 0.07 -8.33 -14.00
N VAL A 141 1.00 -8.81 -13.18
CA VAL A 141 1.51 -8.10 -12.00
C VAL A 141 2.69 -7.19 -12.31
N ALA A 142 2.61 -5.92 -11.90
CA ALA A 142 3.74 -5.01 -11.86
C ALA A 142 4.52 -5.14 -10.56
N PHE A 143 5.68 -5.76 -10.60
CA PHE A 143 6.52 -5.93 -9.41
C PHE A 143 7.47 -4.76 -9.19
N THR A 144 7.54 -4.26 -7.95
CA THR A 144 8.58 -3.36 -7.48
C THR A 144 8.93 -3.65 -6.03
N GLU A 145 10.16 -3.34 -5.65
CA GLU A 145 10.62 -3.40 -4.26
C GLU A 145 10.66 -1.98 -3.70
N LEU A 146 10.22 -1.81 -2.45
CA LEU A 146 10.43 -0.57 -1.70
C LEU A 146 11.59 -0.83 -0.72
N PRO A 147 12.82 -0.39 -1.06
CA PRO A 147 14.00 -0.69 -0.24
C PRO A 147 13.83 -0.03 1.12
N ARG A 148 14.27 -0.67 2.21
CA ARG A 148 14.24 -0.12 3.58
C ARG A 148 14.83 1.30 3.65
N PRO A 149 14.45 2.12 4.64
CA PRO A 149 14.93 3.48 4.77
C PRO A 149 16.44 3.39 5.00
N ASP A 150 17.20 4.26 4.35
CA ASP A 150 18.64 4.35 4.62
C ASP A 150 18.88 4.87 6.05
N LEU A 151 20.07 4.64 6.63
CA LEU A 151 20.46 5.05 7.99
C LEU A 151 20.16 6.53 8.29
N LYS A 152 20.15 7.38 7.26
CA LYS A 152 19.78 8.81 7.37
C LYS A 152 18.28 9.04 7.57
N GLU A 153 17.40 8.25 6.93
CA GLU A 153 15.96 8.32 7.15
C GLU A 153 15.60 7.79 8.54
N LEU A 154 16.32 6.77 9.03
CA LEU A 154 16.17 6.27 10.40
C LEU A 154 16.48 7.37 11.44
N ALA A 155 17.52 8.18 11.21
CA ALA A 155 17.87 9.28 12.11
C ALA A 155 16.79 10.38 12.16
N GLU A 156 16.14 10.69 11.03
CA GLU A 156 15.03 11.65 10.98
C GLU A 156 13.73 11.09 11.58
N LEU A 157 13.45 9.79 11.40
CA LEU A 157 12.34 9.12 12.10
C LEU A 157 12.57 9.11 13.61
N LEU A 158 13.77 8.75 14.08
CA LEU A 158 14.13 8.81 15.50
C LEU A 158 14.00 10.22 16.07
N ARG A 159 14.36 11.26 15.29
CA ARG A 159 14.20 12.65 15.70
C ARG A 159 12.74 13.06 15.80
N THR A 160 11.91 12.66 14.84
CA THR A 160 10.46 12.96 14.84
C THR A 160 9.76 12.29 16.02
N GLU A 161 10.11 11.03 16.33
CA GLU A 161 9.58 10.30 17.49
C GLU A 161 10.11 10.88 18.82
N ALA A 162 11.38 11.30 18.89
CA ALA A 162 11.92 11.94 20.09
C ALA A 162 11.28 13.31 20.39
N GLU A 163 10.90 14.05 19.35
CA GLU A 163 10.17 15.32 19.47
C GLU A 163 8.70 15.12 19.86
N SER A 164 8.13 13.92 19.65
CA SER A 164 6.78 13.57 20.11
C SER A 164 6.72 12.98 21.53
N ILE A 165 7.83 12.96 22.26
CA ILE A 165 7.87 12.65 23.71
C ILE A 165 8.09 13.95 24.49
N PRO A 166 7.03 14.68 24.89
CA PRO A 166 7.16 15.71 25.89
C PRO A 166 7.30 15.05 27.27
N GLY A 167 8.50 15.10 27.83
CA GLY A 167 8.71 15.00 29.28
C GLY A 167 9.23 13.66 29.80
N ALA A 168 10.54 13.47 29.72
CA ALA A 168 11.29 12.72 30.73
C ALA A 168 12.51 13.55 31.16
N GLY A 169 12.26 14.79 31.57
CA GLY A 169 13.25 15.70 32.12
C GLY A 169 12.85 16.16 33.51
N GLY A 170 13.49 15.60 34.54
CA GLY A 170 13.71 16.28 35.82
C GLY A 170 12.79 15.89 36.98
N SER A 171 13.25 14.98 37.84
CA SER A 171 13.42 15.26 39.29
C SER A 171 13.97 14.01 40.00
N ALA A 172 15.29 13.88 40.03
CA ALA A 172 15.96 13.07 41.05
C ALA A 172 16.39 14.03 42.18
N GLY A 173 15.44 14.41 43.03
CA GLY A 173 15.73 15.01 44.33
C GLY A 173 15.94 13.87 45.34
N LEU A 174 17.18 13.68 45.80
CA LEU A 174 17.46 12.85 46.98
C LEU A 174 17.01 13.61 48.24
N PRO A 175 16.26 12.99 49.17
CA PRO A 175 16.18 13.49 50.53
C PRO A 175 17.41 13.02 51.35
N ALA A 176 17.74 13.85 52.35
CA ALA A 176 18.91 13.82 53.22
C ALA A 176 19.03 12.57 54.11
#